data_AF-A0A0P9G8X2-F1
#
_entry.id   AF-A0A0P9G8X2-F1
#
_cell.length_a   1.000
_cell.length_b   1.000
_cell.length_c   1.000
_cell.angle_alpha   90.00
_cell.angle_beta   90.00
_cell.angle_gamma   90.00
#
_symmetry.space_group_name_H-M   'P 1'
#
loop_
_entity.id
_entity.type
_entity.pdbx_description
1 polymer ?
#
loop_
_entity_poly.entity_id
_entity_poly.type
_entity_poly.pdbx_seq_one_letter_code
_entity_poly.pdbx_strand_id
1 'polypeptide(L)'
;MNFSFPTEIVEEGKVSVVVPKLSAYVKEAWEYAPSKAPVFYNPAMELNRDLAVLALQAYQKMLGRKISVCEPLTGCGIRGVRFAVEVDGVRKVFVNDINPNAAKLARFNAERNALAKRILVANKDANLFLSQYAAPRRRFDYIDVDPFGSPVPYLDAAIRALRDRGLLALTATDMAPLCGVHSKACFRKYGGKPLRTEYCQELAVRLLVGCLTMMAAKHEIGIKVVFSHSTDHYVRVYAVARYGARKADNSLRMMGHVLHCFSCFHRETSEGIVSSLKTGCAECGSKLNVAGPLWLGKISDKDFCSFMKREADGRRLKQGKRVLRLLSLVQGEAEASVTYYVVDRICDKLNLPVPPLVEVVSGIRKAGFQATQTHFNSRGVRTEAPANVVKEVIIKLTT
;
A
#
# COMPACT_ATOMS: atom_id res chain seq x y z
N MET A 1 -15.19 26.14 19.28
CA MET A 1 -15.71 26.45 17.92
C MET A 1 -17.01 25.70 17.70
N ASN A 2 -18.02 26.33 17.13
CA ASN A 2 -19.23 25.65 16.69
C ASN A 2 -19.03 25.18 15.23
N PHE A 3 -19.13 23.88 14.98
CA PHE A 3 -19.22 23.32 13.62
C PHE A 3 -20.71 23.25 13.24
N SER A 4 -21.04 23.43 11.96
CA SER A 4 -22.43 23.38 11.47
C SER A 4 -23.01 21.96 11.42
N PHE A 5 -22.31 20.99 11.99
CA PHE A 5 -22.67 19.58 11.98
C PHE A 5 -22.36 18.92 13.32
N PRO A 6 -23.09 17.84 13.70
CA PRO A 6 -22.80 17.07 14.89
C PRO A 6 -21.37 16.52 14.89
N THR A 7 -20.68 16.70 16.01
CA THR A 7 -19.31 16.20 16.20
C THR A 7 -19.21 15.39 17.48
N GLU A 8 -18.20 14.53 17.54
CA GLU A 8 -17.82 13.78 18.73
C GLU A 8 -16.30 13.79 18.89
N ILE A 9 -15.84 13.51 20.10
CA ILE A 9 -14.42 13.37 20.39
C ILE A 9 -14.06 11.89 20.29
N VAL A 10 -13.00 11.59 19.54
CA VAL A 10 -12.42 10.26 19.45
C VAL A 10 -10.96 10.29 19.88
N GLU A 11 -10.53 9.23 20.55
CA GLU A 11 -9.14 8.98 20.89
C GLU A 11 -8.58 7.93 19.94
N GLU A 12 -7.45 8.25 19.31
CA GLU A 12 -6.72 7.31 18.47
C GLU A 12 -5.22 7.46 18.72
N GLY A 13 -4.54 6.35 19.03
CA GLY A 13 -3.13 6.41 19.42
C GLY A 13 -2.94 7.30 20.66
N LYS A 14 -2.12 8.34 20.54
CA LYS A 14 -1.85 9.29 21.65
C LYS A 14 -2.60 10.62 21.52
N VAL A 15 -3.59 10.70 20.63
CA VAL A 15 -4.22 11.98 20.26
C VAL A 15 -5.72 11.95 20.49
N SER A 16 -6.27 13.11 20.84
CA SER A 16 -7.72 13.33 20.98
C SER A 16 -8.17 14.31 19.90
N VAL A 17 -9.04 13.88 19.01
CA VAL A 17 -9.52 14.70 17.88
C VAL A 17 -11.03 14.76 17.85
N VAL A 18 -11.55 15.89 17.37
CA VAL A 18 -12.96 16.07 17.04
C VAL A 18 -13.19 15.58 15.62
N VAL A 19 -14.21 14.75 15.45
CA VAL A 19 -14.63 14.18 14.16
C VAL A 19 -16.14 14.36 14.00
N PRO A 20 -16.69 14.28 12.78
CA PRO A 20 -18.13 14.25 12.60
C PRO A 20 -18.72 13.02 13.29
N LYS A 21 -19.85 13.20 13.97
CA LYS A 21 -20.56 12.11 14.63
C LYS A 21 -21.20 11.22 13.56
N LEU A 22 -20.56 10.11 13.23
CA LEU A 22 -20.94 9.27 12.09
C LEU A 22 -22.37 8.72 12.21
N SER A 23 -22.84 8.46 13.43
CA SER A 23 -24.21 7.98 13.69
C SER A 23 -25.29 8.96 13.25
N ALA A 24 -24.97 10.26 13.06
CA ALA A 24 -25.91 11.26 12.56
C ALA A 24 -26.13 11.17 11.04
N TYR A 25 -25.32 10.35 10.33
CA TYR A 25 -25.32 10.23 8.87
C TYR A 25 -25.70 8.85 8.36
N VAL A 26 -26.12 7.96 9.25
CA VAL A 26 -26.59 6.60 8.95
C VAL A 26 -28.11 6.58 9.11
N LYS A 27 -28.84 6.34 8.02
CA LYS A 27 -30.29 6.10 8.07
C LYS A 27 -30.61 4.61 8.22
N GLU A 28 -29.77 3.76 7.65
CA GLU A 28 -29.93 2.30 7.62
C GLU A 28 -28.58 1.62 7.90
N ALA A 29 -28.60 0.44 8.52
CA ALA A 29 -27.39 -0.21 9.05
C ALA A 29 -26.33 -0.57 7.98
N TRP A 30 -26.71 -0.69 6.71
CA TRP A 30 -25.80 -0.99 5.59
C TRP A 30 -25.13 0.24 4.98
N GLU A 31 -25.51 1.45 5.39
CA GLU A 31 -24.96 2.67 4.79
C GLU A 31 -23.53 2.94 5.26
N TYR A 32 -22.63 3.18 4.29
CA TYR A 32 -21.26 3.58 4.59
C TYR A 32 -21.21 5.04 5.07
N ALA A 33 -21.44 5.22 6.38
CA ALA A 33 -21.48 6.50 7.08
C ALA A 33 -20.33 7.47 6.72
N PRO A 34 -19.06 7.02 6.64
CA PRO A 34 -17.93 7.92 6.45
C PRO A 34 -18.00 8.77 5.18
N SER A 35 -18.55 8.25 4.06
CA SER A 35 -18.65 9.01 2.81
C SER A 35 -19.79 10.03 2.80
N LYS A 36 -20.71 9.97 3.77
CA LYS A 36 -21.86 10.88 3.89
C LYS A 36 -21.62 12.04 4.83
N ALA A 37 -20.63 11.93 5.71
CA ALA A 37 -20.30 12.97 6.67
C ALA A 37 -19.70 14.21 5.96
N PRO A 38 -19.96 15.45 6.45
CA PRO A 38 -19.42 16.68 5.87
C PRO A 38 -17.89 16.79 5.88
N VAL A 39 -17.23 16.00 6.73
CA VAL A 39 -15.77 15.82 6.77
C VAL A 39 -15.49 14.33 6.87
N PHE A 40 -14.50 13.84 6.15
CA PHE A 40 -14.20 12.41 6.20
C PHE A 40 -13.47 12.02 7.48
N TYR A 41 -13.95 10.94 8.10
CA TYR A 41 -13.26 10.16 9.12
C TYR A 41 -13.75 8.72 9.04
N ASN A 42 -12.81 7.77 8.94
CA ASN A 42 -13.11 6.35 9.01
C ASN A 42 -12.35 5.70 10.17
N PRO A 43 -13.05 5.22 11.22
CA PRO A 43 -12.41 4.52 12.34
C PRO A 43 -11.77 3.19 11.91
N ALA A 44 -12.25 2.52 10.86
CA ALA A 44 -11.65 1.30 10.35
C ALA A 44 -10.23 1.50 9.78
N MET A 45 -9.87 2.75 9.45
CA MET A 45 -8.54 3.12 8.94
C MET A 45 -7.50 3.36 10.07
N GLU A 46 -7.84 3.08 11.34
CA GLU A 46 -6.90 3.17 12.47
C GLU A 46 -5.65 2.31 12.24
N LEU A 47 -5.80 1.09 11.73
CA LEU A 47 -4.66 0.21 11.42
C LEU A 47 -3.73 0.82 10.34
N ASN A 48 -4.32 1.47 9.32
CA ASN A 48 -3.56 2.14 8.27
C ASN A 48 -2.72 3.28 8.86
N ARG A 49 -3.33 4.07 9.76
CA ARG A 49 -2.66 5.19 10.44
C ARG A 49 -1.58 4.69 11.41
N ASP A 50 -1.81 3.60 12.13
CA ASP A 50 -0.79 2.95 12.96
C ASP A 50 0.43 2.53 12.14
N LEU A 51 0.22 1.82 11.02
CA LEU A 51 1.29 1.42 10.12
C LEU A 51 2.03 2.63 9.51
N ALA A 52 1.32 3.72 9.22
CA ALA A 52 1.94 4.96 8.75
C ALA A 52 2.81 5.64 9.79
N VAL A 53 2.37 5.70 11.05
CA VAL A 53 3.18 6.19 12.16
C VAL A 53 4.45 5.35 12.32
N LEU A 54 4.33 4.01 12.28
CA LEU A 54 5.47 3.09 12.38
C LEU A 54 6.45 3.25 11.22
N ALA A 55 5.94 3.31 9.98
CA ALA A 55 6.77 3.48 8.79
C ALA A 55 7.50 4.82 8.81
N LEU A 56 6.81 5.89 9.22
CA LEU A 56 7.42 7.22 9.32
C LEU A 56 8.50 7.27 10.41
N GLN A 57 8.26 6.62 11.55
CA GLN A 57 9.25 6.53 12.63
C GLN A 57 10.49 5.73 12.20
N ALA A 58 10.30 4.58 11.55
CA ALA A 58 11.40 3.77 11.01
C ALA A 58 12.23 4.59 10.01
N TYR A 59 11.57 5.26 9.07
CA TYR A 59 12.21 6.15 8.10
C TYR A 59 12.97 7.30 8.76
N GLN A 60 12.37 7.95 9.76
CA GLN A 60 13.00 9.05 10.47
C GLN A 60 14.28 8.61 11.18
N LYS A 61 14.27 7.46 11.86
CA LYS A 61 15.45 6.89 12.51
C LYS A 61 16.54 6.53 11.51
N MET A 62 16.17 5.93 10.37
CA MET A 62 17.12 5.63 9.29
C MET A 62 17.78 6.88 8.68
N LEU A 63 17.07 8.01 8.66
CA LEU A 63 17.65 9.28 8.21
C LEU A 63 18.53 9.97 9.27
N GLY A 64 18.29 9.72 10.56
CA GLY A 64 19.07 10.32 11.65
C GLY A 64 18.95 11.84 11.77
N ARG A 65 17.88 12.45 11.22
CA ARG A 65 17.67 13.91 11.28
C ARG A 65 16.20 14.28 11.43
N LYS A 66 15.96 15.57 11.69
CA LYS A 66 14.60 16.13 11.70
C LYS A 66 14.00 16.13 10.30
N ILE A 67 12.69 15.91 10.21
CA ILE A 67 11.94 15.77 8.96
C ILE A 67 10.72 16.70 8.88
N SER A 68 10.29 16.97 7.66
CA SER A 68 9.08 17.69 7.28
C SER A 68 8.14 16.75 6.53
N VAL A 69 6.91 16.68 6.99
CA VAL A 69 5.92 15.71 6.50
C VAL A 69 4.70 16.43 5.91
N CYS A 70 4.12 15.84 4.87
CA CYS A 70 2.98 16.41 4.16
C CYS A 70 1.86 15.37 4.02
N GLU A 71 0.63 15.80 4.32
CA GLU A 71 -0.60 15.07 4.05
C GLU A 71 -1.54 15.98 3.23
N PRO A 72 -1.53 15.85 1.88
CA PRO A 72 -2.28 16.75 1.01
C PRO A 72 -3.80 16.55 1.02
N LEU A 73 -4.29 15.42 1.58
CA LEU A 73 -5.71 15.06 1.70
C LEU A 73 -6.02 14.64 3.16
N THR A 74 -6.16 15.60 4.06
CA THR A 74 -6.08 15.33 5.52
C THR A 74 -7.41 14.97 6.19
N GLY A 75 -8.56 15.24 5.56
CA GLY A 75 -9.86 15.07 6.19
C GLY A 75 -9.95 15.84 7.51
N CYS A 76 -10.20 15.14 8.62
CA CYS A 76 -10.24 15.76 9.95
C CYS A 76 -8.87 16.12 10.55
N GLY A 77 -7.74 15.82 9.88
CA GLY A 77 -6.40 16.14 10.38
C GLY A 77 -5.75 15.06 11.25
N ILE A 78 -6.44 13.95 11.51
CA ILE A 78 -6.02 12.95 12.51
C ILE A 78 -4.63 12.37 12.25
N ARG A 79 -4.32 12.02 11.00
CA ARG A 79 -3.02 11.43 10.64
C ARG A 79 -1.89 12.44 10.82
N GLY A 80 -2.04 13.68 10.34
CA GLY A 80 -1.09 14.75 10.58
C GLY A 80 -0.86 15.06 12.07
N VAL A 81 -1.92 15.04 12.89
CA VAL A 81 -1.83 15.21 14.35
C VAL A 81 -1.06 14.04 14.98
N ARG A 82 -1.37 12.80 14.60
CA ARG A 82 -0.63 11.61 15.06
C ARG A 82 0.84 11.65 14.65
N PHE A 83 1.17 12.07 13.43
CA PHE A 83 2.58 12.23 13.02
C PHE A 83 3.33 13.25 13.87
N ALA A 84 2.71 14.37 14.24
CA ALA A 84 3.34 15.36 15.08
C ALA A 84 3.56 14.88 16.53
N VAL A 85 2.65 14.08 17.08
CA VAL A 85 2.69 13.62 18.48
C VAL A 85 3.49 12.33 18.64
N GLU A 86 3.34 11.39 17.72
CA GLU A 86 3.79 10.02 17.90
C GLU A 86 5.10 9.71 17.15
N VAL A 87 5.59 10.60 16.29
CA VAL A 87 6.85 10.39 15.57
C VAL A 87 7.91 11.39 16.02
N ASP A 88 8.98 10.85 16.57
CA ASP A 88 10.14 11.62 16.99
C ASP A 88 10.83 12.25 15.78
N GLY A 89 11.39 13.45 15.95
CA GLY A 89 12.11 14.15 14.88
C GLY A 89 11.23 14.79 13.80
N VAL A 90 9.90 14.70 13.88
CA VAL A 90 9.01 15.49 13.00
C VAL A 90 9.06 16.96 13.41
N ARG A 91 9.71 17.80 12.60
CA ARG A 91 9.84 19.25 12.85
C ARG A 91 8.54 19.98 12.57
N LYS A 92 7.93 19.71 11.41
CA LYS A 92 6.74 20.40 10.93
C LYS A 92 5.90 19.46 10.07
N VAL A 93 4.59 19.50 10.30
CA VAL A 93 3.57 18.79 9.53
C VAL A 93 2.82 19.80 8.68
N PHE A 94 2.61 19.46 7.42
CA PHE A 94 1.86 20.26 6.47
C PHE A 94 0.64 19.45 6.08
N VAL A 95 -0.54 19.93 6.44
CA VAL A 95 -1.80 19.26 6.12
C VAL A 95 -2.64 20.15 5.23
N ASN A 96 -3.36 19.55 4.29
CA ASN A 96 -4.22 20.26 3.36
C ASN A 96 -5.51 19.48 3.13
N ASP A 97 -6.60 20.20 2.90
CA ASP A 97 -7.82 19.62 2.34
C ASP A 97 -8.50 20.63 1.42
N ILE A 98 -9.16 20.17 0.36
CA ILE A 98 -9.94 21.05 -0.52
C ILE A 98 -11.25 21.49 0.15
N ASN A 99 -11.81 20.67 1.04
CA ASN A 99 -13.03 20.98 1.76
C ASN A 99 -12.74 21.98 2.90
N PRO A 100 -13.35 23.18 2.88
CA PRO A 100 -13.15 24.20 3.92
C PRO A 100 -13.52 23.71 5.33
N ASN A 101 -14.54 22.86 5.47
CA ASN A 101 -14.92 22.29 6.75
C ASN A 101 -13.85 21.32 7.28
N ALA A 102 -13.24 20.53 6.39
CA ALA A 102 -12.16 19.62 6.74
C ALA A 102 -10.92 20.40 7.20
N ALA A 103 -10.52 21.43 6.45
CA ALA A 103 -9.41 22.29 6.84
C ALA A 103 -9.68 23.05 8.16
N LYS A 104 -10.91 23.51 8.40
CA LYS A 104 -11.30 24.13 9.68
C LYS A 104 -11.20 23.13 10.83
N LEU A 105 -11.70 21.91 10.63
CA LEU A 105 -11.65 20.85 11.65
C LEU A 105 -10.23 20.39 11.94
N ALA A 106 -9.39 20.23 10.90
CA ALA A 106 -7.97 19.91 11.05
C ALA A 106 -7.21 20.98 11.86
N ARG A 107 -7.50 22.28 11.63
CA ARG A 107 -6.93 23.38 12.42
C ARG A 107 -7.35 23.31 13.89
N PHE A 108 -8.65 23.10 14.14
CA PHE A 108 -9.17 22.93 15.49
C PHE A 108 -8.52 21.73 16.21
N ASN A 109 -8.36 20.61 15.52
CA ASN A 109 -7.71 19.42 16.07
C ASN A 109 -6.22 19.62 16.35
N ALA A 110 -5.51 20.38 15.50
CA ALA A 110 -4.13 20.77 15.78
C ALA A 110 -4.03 21.66 17.02
N GLU A 111 -4.92 22.64 17.18
CA GLU A 111 -4.96 23.53 18.36
C GLU A 111 -5.30 22.76 19.63
N ARG A 112 -6.29 21.86 19.58
CA ARG A 112 -6.70 21.01 20.70
C ARG A 112 -5.56 20.15 21.25
N ASN A 113 -4.64 19.70 20.40
CA ASN A 113 -3.48 18.91 20.79
C ASN A 113 -2.24 19.78 21.05
N ALA A 114 -2.37 21.12 21.15
CA ALA A 114 -1.28 22.08 21.35
C ALA A 114 -0.21 22.09 20.23
N LEU A 115 -0.62 21.82 18.99
CA LEU A 115 0.27 21.66 17.83
C LEU A 115 0.18 22.80 16.81
N ALA A 116 -0.51 23.89 17.12
CA ALA A 116 -0.71 25.02 16.20
C ALA A 116 0.60 25.59 15.61
N LYS A 117 1.72 25.52 16.35
CA LYS A 117 3.06 25.95 15.87
C LYS A 117 3.77 24.90 15.01
N ARG A 118 3.39 23.62 15.13
CA ARG A 118 4.03 22.47 14.45
C ARG A 118 3.24 21.99 13.22
N ILE A 119 1.93 22.25 13.15
CA ILE A 119 1.06 21.84 12.06
C ILE A 119 0.61 23.08 11.28
N LEU A 120 0.92 23.12 9.99
CA LEU A 120 0.39 24.12 9.06
C LEU A 120 -0.78 23.52 8.31
N VAL A 121 -1.96 24.15 8.44
CA VAL A 121 -3.19 23.73 7.78
C VAL A 121 -3.51 24.65 6.61
N ALA A 122 -3.56 24.09 5.40
CA ALA A 122 -3.98 24.76 4.18
C ALA A 122 -5.38 24.30 3.73
N ASN A 123 -6.07 25.15 2.96
CA ASN A 123 -7.32 24.81 2.29
C ASN A 123 -7.17 25.09 0.79
N LYS A 124 -6.68 24.11 0.04
CA LYS A 124 -6.41 24.20 -1.39
C LYS A 124 -6.66 22.86 -2.06
N ASP A 125 -6.78 22.88 -3.38
CA ASP A 125 -6.58 21.67 -4.16
C ASP A 125 -5.21 21.04 -3.85
N ALA A 126 -5.16 19.71 -3.77
CA ALA A 126 -3.96 18.96 -3.39
C ALA A 126 -2.81 19.15 -4.38
N ASN A 127 -3.08 19.17 -5.70
CA ASN A 127 -2.06 19.37 -6.72
C ASN A 127 -1.51 20.80 -6.71
N LEU A 128 -2.39 21.80 -6.52
CA LEU A 128 -1.97 23.18 -6.31
C LEU A 128 -1.07 23.27 -5.07
N PHE A 129 -1.52 22.72 -3.94
CA PHE A 129 -0.76 22.74 -2.69
C PHE A 129 0.63 22.11 -2.84
N LEU A 130 0.72 20.88 -3.34
CA LEU A 130 1.98 20.16 -3.54
C LEU A 130 2.92 20.91 -4.50
N SER A 131 2.38 21.49 -5.58
CA SER A 131 3.19 22.23 -6.56
C SER A 131 3.88 23.46 -5.96
N GLN A 132 3.35 24.05 -4.89
CA GLN A 132 4.01 25.16 -4.16
C GLN A 132 5.30 24.74 -3.44
N TYR A 133 5.55 23.43 -3.29
CA TYR A 133 6.73 22.86 -2.63
C TYR A 133 7.65 22.09 -3.59
N ALA A 134 7.41 22.16 -4.91
CA ALA A 134 8.22 21.47 -5.92
C ALA A 134 9.62 22.07 -6.10
N ALA A 135 9.85 23.32 -5.66
CA ALA A 135 11.14 23.98 -5.78
C ALA A 135 12.22 23.34 -4.88
N PRO A 136 13.51 23.34 -5.30
CA PRO A 136 14.61 22.89 -4.46
C PRO A 136 14.60 23.52 -3.07
N ARG A 137 15.05 22.78 -2.05
CA ARG A 137 15.07 23.18 -0.62
C ARG A 137 13.71 23.37 0.06
N ARG A 138 12.59 23.38 -0.67
CA ARG A 138 11.22 23.46 -0.11
C ARG A 138 10.51 22.11 0.00
N ARG A 139 10.97 21.11 -0.76
CA ARG A 139 10.40 19.76 -0.85
C ARG A 139 10.28 19.04 0.49
N PHE A 140 9.33 18.14 0.62
CA PHE A 140 9.08 17.37 1.84
C PHE A 140 9.96 16.13 1.96
N ASP A 141 10.18 15.67 3.19
CA ASP A 141 10.85 14.39 3.48
C ASP A 141 9.88 13.21 3.35
N TYR A 142 8.61 13.44 3.69
CA TYR A 142 7.56 12.43 3.62
C TYR A 142 6.28 13.03 3.08
N ILE A 143 5.61 12.30 2.18
CA ILE A 143 4.30 12.68 1.65
C ILE A 143 3.37 11.45 1.75
N ASP A 144 2.18 11.64 2.33
CA ASP A 144 1.15 10.59 2.46
C ASP A 144 -0.06 10.91 1.58
N VAL A 145 -0.15 10.27 0.42
CA VAL A 145 -1.28 10.42 -0.51
C VAL A 145 -2.32 9.33 -0.20
N ASP A 146 -3.36 9.71 0.53
CA ASP A 146 -4.45 8.83 0.99
C ASP A 146 -5.83 9.36 0.56
N PRO A 147 -6.17 9.28 -0.75
CA PRO A 147 -7.43 9.79 -1.26
C PRO A 147 -8.52 8.71 -1.21
N PHE A 148 -9.73 9.14 -1.57
CA PHE A 148 -10.78 8.22 -1.98
C PHE A 148 -10.49 7.63 -3.36
N GLY A 149 -10.38 6.31 -3.44
CA GLY A 149 -10.18 5.60 -4.69
C GLY A 149 -8.72 5.60 -5.10
N SER A 150 -8.39 6.31 -6.19
CA SER A 150 -7.08 6.20 -6.83
C SER A 150 -6.14 7.35 -6.43
N PRO A 151 -4.86 7.07 -6.10
CA PRO A 151 -3.85 8.10 -5.83
C PRO A 151 -3.25 8.72 -7.08
N VAL A 152 -3.47 8.13 -8.26
CA VAL A 152 -2.86 8.55 -9.53
C VAL A 152 -2.98 10.05 -9.82
N PRO A 153 -4.14 10.71 -9.61
CA PRO A 153 -4.29 12.15 -9.92
C PRO A 153 -3.32 13.07 -9.15
N TYR A 154 -2.71 12.60 -8.06
CA TYR A 154 -1.83 13.39 -7.19
C TYR A 154 -0.36 12.97 -7.30
N LEU A 155 -0.05 11.88 -7.99
CA LEU A 155 1.29 11.27 -8.00
C LEU A 155 2.33 12.22 -8.58
N ASP A 156 2.05 12.90 -9.71
CA ASP A 156 3.03 13.78 -10.34
C ASP A 156 3.45 14.94 -9.42
N ALA A 157 2.46 15.63 -8.84
CA ALA A 157 2.72 16.72 -7.91
C ALA A 157 3.42 16.23 -6.64
N ALA A 158 3.06 15.05 -6.13
CA ALA A 158 3.71 14.45 -4.97
C ALA A 158 5.19 14.12 -5.26
N ILE A 159 5.49 13.51 -6.41
CA ILE A 159 6.86 13.18 -6.84
C ILE A 159 7.71 14.46 -6.92
N ARG A 160 7.20 15.52 -7.55
CA ARG A 160 7.92 16.81 -7.68
C ARG A 160 8.13 17.50 -6.32
N ALA A 161 7.18 17.37 -5.40
CA ALA A 161 7.24 17.94 -4.05
C ALA A 161 8.06 17.11 -3.06
N LEU A 162 8.45 15.87 -3.41
CA LEU A 162 9.23 14.98 -2.56
C LEU A 162 10.73 15.17 -2.83
N ARG A 163 11.54 15.32 -1.78
CA ARG A 163 13.00 15.50 -1.93
C ARG A 163 13.73 14.20 -2.27
N ASP A 164 15.00 14.31 -2.66
CA ASP A 164 15.87 13.13 -2.77
C ASP A 164 15.96 12.40 -1.42
N ARG A 165 15.85 11.06 -1.49
CA ARG A 165 15.70 10.18 -0.32
C ARG A 165 14.42 10.39 0.49
N GLY A 166 13.45 11.12 -0.05
CA GLY A 166 12.10 11.26 0.52
C GLY A 166 11.32 9.94 0.47
N LEU A 167 10.42 9.74 1.44
CA LEU A 167 9.51 8.60 1.50
C LEU A 167 8.11 9.00 1.04
N LEU A 168 7.59 8.32 0.02
CA LEU A 168 6.23 8.47 -0.47
C LEU A 168 5.37 7.33 0.06
N ALA A 169 4.25 7.64 0.69
CA ALA A 169 3.22 6.69 1.05
C ALA A 169 1.99 6.90 0.15
N LEU A 170 1.48 5.81 -0.43
CA LEU A 170 0.34 5.81 -1.34
C LEU A 170 -0.70 4.83 -0.85
N THR A 171 -1.96 5.26 -0.82
CA THR A 171 -3.12 4.37 -0.61
C THR A 171 -3.97 4.34 -1.86
N ALA A 172 -4.38 3.15 -2.27
CA ALA A 172 -5.43 2.98 -3.27
C ALA A 172 -6.56 2.13 -2.66
N THR A 173 -7.77 2.68 -2.69
CA THR A 173 -8.99 1.98 -2.24
C THR A 173 -9.85 1.52 -3.41
N ASP A 174 -9.51 1.86 -4.66
CA ASP A 174 -10.22 1.41 -5.86
C ASP A 174 -9.77 0.00 -6.32
N MET A 175 -10.00 -0.97 -5.43
CA MET A 175 -9.61 -2.37 -5.64
C MET A 175 -10.35 -3.04 -6.81
N ALA A 176 -11.57 -2.62 -7.16
CA ALA A 176 -12.32 -3.21 -8.26
C ALA A 176 -11.60 -3.07 -9.63
N PRO A 177 -11.13 -1.86 -10.03
CA PRO A 177 -10.19 -1.73 -11.14
C PRO A 177 -8.93 -2.60 -10.99
N LEU A 178 -8.19 -2.44 -9.89
CA LEU A 178 -6.87 -3.06 -9.70
C LEU A 178 -6.90 -4.60 -9.67
N CYS A 179 -7.98 -5.19 -9.16
CA CYS A 179 -8.21 -6.65 -9.13
C CYS A 179 -8.91 -7.18 -10.38
N GLY A 180 -9.08 -6.35 -11.42
CA GLY A 180 -9.55 -6.77 -12.73
C GLY A 180 -11.06 -6.86 -12.93
N VAL A 181 -11.89 -6.42 -11.98
CA VAL A 181 -13.35 -6.29 -12.18
C VAL A 181 -13.64 -5.25 -13.26
N HIS A 182 -12.91 -4.14 -13.25
CA HIS A 182 -13.02 -3.08 -14.26
C HIS A 182 -11.68 -2.85 -14.99
N SER A 183 -11.27 -3.83 -15.79
CA SER A 183 -9.96 -3.84 -16.47
C SER A 183 -9.66 -2.57 -17.29
N LYS A 184 -10.63 -2.05 -18.06
CA LYS A 184 -10.47 -0.80 -18.82
C LYS A 184 -10.19 0.41 -17.90
N ALA A 185 -10.81 0.47 -16.73
CA ALA A 185 -10.58 1.53 -15.76
C ALA A 185 -9.18 1.43 -15.15
N CYS A 186 -8.71 0.21 -14.87
CA CYS A 186 -7.34 -0.01 -14.42
C CYS A 186 -6.32 0.45 -15.46
N PHE A 187 -6.52 0.10 -16.73
CA PHE A 187 -5.62 0.54 -17.81
C PHE A 187 -5.56 2.06 -17.92
N ARG A 188 -6.72 2.75 -17.90
CA ARG A 188 -6.76 4.23 -17.98
C ARG A 188 -6.07 4.92 -16.80
N LYS A 189 -6.20 4.38 -15.59
CA LYS A 189 -5.65 4.99 -14.37
C LYS A 189 -4.19 4.62 -14.15
N TYR A 190 -3.87 3.33 -14.21
CA TYR A 190 -2.58 2.79 -13.77
C TYR A 190 -1.63 2.47 -14.92
N GLY A 191 -2.10 2.47 -16.17
CA GLY A 191 -1.29 2.17 -17.35
C GLY A 191 -0.96 0.69 -17.54
N GLY A 192 -1.46 -0.20 -16.68
CA GLY A 192 -1.25 -1.65 -16.74
C GLY A 192 -2.55 -2.43 -16.74
N LYS A 193 -2.53 -3.58 -17.42
CA LYS A 193 -3.64 -4.53 -17.47
C LYS A 193 -3.65 -5.42 -16.21
N PRO A 194 -4.77 -5.47 -15.46
CA PRO A 194 -4.92 -6.40 -14.34
C PRO A 194 -5.38 -7.78 -14.81
N LEU A 195 -5.27 -8.78 -13.94
CA LEU A 195 -5.92 -10.08 -14.10
C LEU A 195 -6.75 -10.43 -12.86
N ARG A 196 -7.88 -11.11 -13.08
CA ARG A 196 -8.76 -11.61 -12.02
C ARG A 196 -8.24 -12.95 -11.50
N THR A 197 -7.13 -12.92 -10.78
CA THR A 197 -6.48 -14.11 -10.19
C THR A 197 -6.67 -14.18 -8.68
N GLU A 198 -6.34 -15.33 -8.10
CA GLU A 198 -6.28 -15.55 -6.66
C GLU A 198 -5.24 -14.65 -5.95
N TYR A 199 -4.29 -14.12 -6.71
CA TYR A 199 -3.26 -13.16 -6.27
C TYR A 199 -3.48 -11.74 -6.80
N CYS A 200 -4.71 -11.39 -7.18
CA CYS A 200 -5.07 -10.07 -7.69
C CYS A 200 -4.72 -8.90 -6.74
N GLN A 201 -4.71 -9.12 -5.43
CA GLN A 201 -4.30 -8.11 -4.45
C GLN A 201 -2.79 -7.78 -4.55
N GLU A 202 -1.96 -8.77 -4.86
CA GLU A 202 -0.55 -8.51 -5.15
C GLU A 202 -0.37 -7.81 -6.50
N LEU A 203 -1.15 -8.21 -7.52
CA LEU A 203 -1.15 -7.50 -8.79
C LEU A 203 -1.55 -6.03 -8.60
N ALA A 204 -2.50 -5.74 -7.71
CA ALA A 204 -2.91 -4.38 -7.36
C ALA A 204 -1.73 -3.55 -6.81
N VAL A 205 -0.96 -4.10 -5.85
CA VAL A 205 0.26 -3.47 -5.33
C VAL A 205 1.25 -3.23 -6.47
N ARG A 206 1.52 -4.25 -7.29
CA ARG A 206 2.52 -4.16 -8.37
C ARG A 206 2.13 -3.20 -9.49
N LEU A 207 0.83 -3.10 -9.80
CA LEU A 207 0.30 -2.11 -10.76
C LEU A 207 0.42 -0.69 -10.21
N LEU A 208 0.12 -0.48 -8.92
CA LEU A 208 0.30 0.81 -8.27
C LEU A 208 1.78 1.24 -8.26
N VAL A 209 2.69 0.33 -7.87
CA VAL A 209 4.15 0.59 -7.91
C VAL A 209 4.63 0.81 -9.34
N GLY A 210 4.10 0.06 -10.31
CA GLY A 210 4.44 0.22 -11.72
C GLY A 210 4.03 1.59 -12.26
N CYS A 211 2.83 2.05 -11.92
CA CYS A 211 2.34 3.40 -12.24
C CYS A 211 3.25 4.47 -11.61
N LEU A 212 3.57 4.35 -10.32
CA LEU A 212 4.51 5.24 -9.62
C LEU A 212 5.87 5.27 -10.32
N THR A 213 6.41 4.11 -10.70
CA THR A 213 7.71 4.00 -11.36
C THR A 213 7.74 4.73 -12.69
N MET A 214 6.72 4.53 -13.53
CA MET A 214 6.61 5.22 -14.81
C MET A 214 6.47 6.74 -14.67
N MET A 215 5.75 7.21 -13.64
CA MET A 215 5.62 8.64 -13.37
C MET A 215 6.90 9.25 -12.82
N ALA A 216 7.59 8.56 -11.91
CA ALA A 216 8.84 9.02 -11.33
C ALA A 216 9.98 9.08 -12.35
N ALA A 217 10.04 8.10 -13.26
CA ALA A 217 11.08 8.04 -14.28
C ALA A 217 11.07 9.25 -15.23
N LYS A 218 9.90 9.84 -15.51
CA LYS A 218 9.77 11.08 -16.30
C LYS A 218 10.49 12.28 -15.69
N HIS A 219 10.75 12.23 -14.38
CA HIS A 219 11.48 13.24 -13.61
C HIS A 219 12.89 12.80 -13.26
N GLU A 220 13.42 11.75 -13.90
CA GLU A 220 14.70 11.12 -13.59
C GLU A 220 14.80 10.62 -12.14
N ILE A 221 13.70 10.10 -11.59
CA ILE A 221 13.63 9.59 -10.22
C ILE A 221 13.43 8.07 -10.24
N GLY A 222 14.34 7.37 -9.56
CA GLY A 222 14.18 5.96 -9.21
C GLY A 222 13.39 5.77 -7.92
N ILE A 223 12.75 4.62 -7.81
CA ILE A 223 11.90 4.22 -6.68
C ILE A 223 12.42 2.91 -6.08
N LYS A 224 12.52 2.88 -4.74
CA LYS A 224 12.73 1.65 -3.96
C LYS A 224 11.54 1.44 -3.03
N VAL A 225 10.75 0.40 -3.25
CA VAL A 225 9.69 0.01 -2.30
C VAL A 225 10.34 -0.51 -1.02
N VAL A 226 9.89 -0.01 0.13
CA VAL A 226 10.40 -0.42 1.46
C VAL A 226 9.36 -1.17 2.28
N PHE A 227 8.08 -0.93 2.03
CA PHE A 227 6.99 -1.66 2.67
C PHE A 227 5.73 -1.54 1.80
N SER A 228 4.95 -2.61 1.73
CA SER A 228 3.62 -2.57 1.15
C SER A 228 2.73 -3.60 1.81
N HIS A 229 1.42 -3.37 1.75
CA HIS A 229 0.45 -4.35 2.19
C HIS A 229 -0.89 -4.20 1.46
N SER A 230 -1.62 -5.31 1.35
CA SER A 230 -3.07 -5.26 1.18
C SER A 230 -3.74 -5.59 2.49
N THR A 231 -4.72 -4.78 2.90
CA THR A 231 -5.48 -5.04 4.12
C THR A 231 -6.89 -4.53 3.94
N ASP A 232 -7.87 -5.33 4.36
CA ASP A 232 -9.29 -5.07 4.19
C ASP A 232 -9.61 -4.77 2.71
N HIS A 233 -9.97 -3.54 2.36
CA HIS A 233 -10.36 -3.13 1.00
C HIS A 233 -9.43 -2.08 0.38
N TYR A 234 -8.16 -2.05 0.77
CA TYR A 234 -7.17 -1.16 0.18
C TYR A 234 -5.81 -1.83 0.01
N VAL A 235 -4.99 -1.22 -0.84
CA VAL A 235 -3.54 -1.48 -0.92
C VAL A 235 -2.79 -0.23 -0.52
N ARG A 236 -1.62 -0.43 0.10
CA ARG A 236 -0.76 0.65 0.55
C ARG A 236 0.68 0.35 0.22
N VAL A 237 1.40 1.37 -0.25
CA VAL A 237 2.78 1.30 -0.72
C VAL A 237 3.59 2.41 -0.08
N TYR A 238 4.75 2.07 0.44
CA TYR A 238 5.76 2.98 0.96
C TYR A 238 7.01 2.83 0.12
N ALA A 239 7.41 3.89 -0.57
CA ALA A 239 8.51 3.84 -1.51
C ALA A 239 9.42 5.07 -1.36
N VAL A 240 10.72 4.82 -1.35
CA VAL A 240 11.72 5.87 -1.19
C VAL A 240 12.20 6.32 -2.56
N ALA A 241 12.15 7.62 -2.82
CA ALA A 241 12.64 8.23 -4.04
C ALA A 241 14.16 8.42 -4.03
N ARG A 242 14.79 8.26 -5.19
CA ARG A 242 16.22 8.48 -5.43
C ARG A 242 16.41 9.23 -6.74
N TYR A 243 16.99 10.42 -6.67
CA TYR A 243 17.18 11.24 -7.87
C TYR A 243 18.34 10.72 -8.74
N GLY A 244 18.21 10.95 -10.04
CA GLY A 244 19.22 10.69 -11.07
C GLY A 244 18.74 9.70 -12.13
N ALA A 245 19.03 9.99 -13.39
CA ALA A 245 18.63 9.19 -14.56
C ALA A 245 18.98 7.69 -14.38
N ARG A 246 20.20 7.37 -13.95
CA ARG A 246 20.61 5.98 -13.69
C ARG A 246 19.74 5.28 -12.63
N LYS A 247 19.24 6.01 -11.64
CA LYS A 247 18.32 5.46 -10.62
C LYS A 247 16.94 5.19 -11.25
N ALA A 248 16.47 6.08 -12.11
CA ALA A 248 15.25 5.86 -12.89
C ALA A 248 15.37 4.64 -13.81
N ASP A 249 16.46 4.52 -14.55
CA ASP A 249 16.74 3.38 -15.45
C ASP A 249 16.73 2.06 -14.67
N ASN A 250 17.37 2.02 -13.51
CA ASN A 250 17.37 0.84 -12.65
C ASN A 250 15.96 0.46 -12.19
N SER A 251 15.10 1.43 -11.88
CA SER A 251 13.70 1.15 -11.54
C SER A 251 12.90 0.68 -12.75
N LEU A 252 13.12 1.24 -13.94
CA LEU A 252 12.47 0.80 -15.18
C LEU A 252 12.83 -0.64 -15.55
N ARG A 253 14.05 -1.10 -15.26
CA ARG A 253 14.46 -2.51 -15.45
C ARG A 253 13.66 -3.49 -14.60
N MET A 254 13.10 -3.04 -13.47
CA MET A 254 12.26 -3.85 -12.60
C MET A 254 10.80 -3.90 -13.05
N MET A 255 10.46 -3.29 -14.20
CA MET A 255 9.13 -3.36 -14.79
C MET A 255 9.00 -4.58 -15.70
N GLY A 256 7.81 -5.14 -15.78
CA GLY A 256 7.52 -6.24 -16.68
C GLY A 256 6.10 -6.75 -16.56
N HIS A 257 5.92 -8.04 -16.83
CA HIS A 257 4.61 -8.68 -16.95
C HIS A 257 4.55 -9.96 -16.12
N VAL A 258 3.34 -10.31 -15.67
CA VAL A 258 3.03 -11.65 -15.15
C VAL A 258 2.19 -12.38 -16.19
N LEU A 259 2.68 -13.53 -16.62
CA LEU A 259 1.97 -14.44 -17.51
C LEU A 259 1.29 -15.50 -16.65
N HIS A 260 0.02 -15.80 -16.94
CA HIS A 260 -0.78 -16.72 -16.15
C HIS A 260 -1.64 -17.64 -17.02
N CYS A 261 -1.58 -18.93 -16.75
CA CYS A 261 -2.46 -19.93 -17.31
C CYS A 261 -3.61 -20.23 -16.36
N PHE A 262 -4.83 -19.81 -16.71
CA PHE A 262 -6.03 -20.16 -15.95
C PHE A 262 -6.37 -21.66 -16.03
N SER A 263 -5.81 -22.41 -16.99
CA SER A 263 -6.06 -23.86 -17.15
C SER A 263 -5.28 -24.71 -16.15
N CYS A 264 -4.05 -24.36 -15.78
CA CYS A 264 -3.21 -25.22 -14.93
C CYS A 264 -2.56 -24.52 -13.72
N PHE A 265 -2.82 -23.21 -13.53
CA PHE A 265 -2.20 -22.31 -12.55
C PHE A 265 -0.72 -21.97 -12.80
N HIS A 266 -0.13 -22.44 -13.91
CA HIS A 266 1.20 -22.02 -14.33
C HIS A 266 1.27 -20.49 -14.43
N ARG A 267 2.40 -19.95 -13.99
CA ARG A 267 2.68 -18.53 -14.09
C ARG A 267 4.18 -18.27 -14.09
N GLU A 268 4.56 -17.23 -14.80
CA GLU A 268 5.95 -16.81 -14.94
C GLU A 268 6.00 -15.28 -15.10
N THR A 269 7.17 -14.71 -14.82
CA THR A 269 7.43 -13.28 -15.04
C THR A 269 8.15 -13.08 -16.36
N SER A 270 7.81 -12.00 -17.08
CA SER A 270 8.55 -11.55 -18.26
C SER A 270 9.05 -10.14 -18.00
N GLU A 271 10.36 -9.98 -17.92
CA GLU A 271 11.01 -8.70 -17.67
C GLU A 271 10.94 -7.78 -18.89
N GLY A 272 10.87 -6.48 -18.64
CA GLY A 272 10.78 -5.45 -19.67
C GLY A 272 9.35 -4.98 -19.94
N ILE A 273 9.21 -3.67 -20.16
CA ILE A 273 7.94 -3.01 -20.49
C ILE A 273 7.49 -3.38 -21.91
N VAL A 274 8.44 -3.55 -22.82
CA VAL A 274 8.21 -3.91 -24.22
C VAL A 274 8.93 -5.23 -24.45
N SER A 275 8.34 -6.33 -23.97
CA SER A 275 8.89 -7.68 -24.11
C SER A 275 8.05 -8.51 -25.08
N SER A 276 8.70 -9.41 -25.83
CA SER A 276 8.01 -10.41 -26.64
C SER A 276 7.38 -11.45 -25.72
N LEU A 277 6.06 -11.35 -25.52
CA LEU A 277 5.34 -12.19 -24.56
C LEU A 277 4.98 -13.55 -25.15
N LYS A 278 5.23 -14.60 -24.37
CA LYS A 278 4.77 -15.95 -24.69
C LYS A 278 3.24 -16.02 -24.66
N THR A 279 2.66 -16.76 -25.61
CA THR A 279 1.21 -16.92 -25.75
C THR A 279 0.70 -18.29 -25.31
N GLY A 280 1.55 -19.33 -25.37
CA GLY A 280 1.23 -20.70 -24.98
C GLY A 280 1.89 -21.09 -23.65
N CYS A 281 1.15 -21.80 -22.81
CA CYS A 281 1.63 -22.30 -21.53
C CYS A 281 2.57 -23.49 -21.72
N ALA A 282 3.76 -23.43 -21.12
CA ALA A 282 4.75 -24.51 -21.19
C ALA A 282 4.30 -25.80 -20.50
N GLU A 283 3.37 -25.74 -19.53
CA GLU A 283 2.91 -26.92 -18.80
C GLU A 283 1.73 -27.65 -19.48
N CYS A 284 0.83 -26.93 -20.16
CA CYS A 284 -0.41 -27.54 -20.66
C CYS A 284 -0.86 -27.04 -22.05
N GLY A 285 -0.05 -26.25 -22.75
CA GLY A 285 -0.34 -25.73 -24.09
C GLY A 285 -1.45 -24.68 -24.17
N SER A 286 -2.23 -24.47 -23.11
CA SER A 286 -3.31 -23.48 -23.07
C SER A 286 -2.80 -22.04 -23.16
N LYS A 287 -3.70 -21.11 -23.52
CA LYS A 287 -3.38 -19.68 -23.64
C LYS A 287 -2.89 -19.07 -22.31
N LEU A 288 -1.79 -18.32 -22.39
CA LEU A 288 -1.32 -17.44 -21.32
C LEU A 288 -2.03 -16.09 -21.38
N ASN A 289 -2.49 -15.63 -20.23
CA ASN A 289 -3.03 -14.29 -20.03
C ASN A 289 -1.98 -13.40 -19.39
N VAL A 290 -1.98 -12.13 -19.78
CA VAL A 290 -0.94 -11.17 -19.39
C VAL A 290 -1.51 -10.14 -18.42
N ALA A 291 -0.84 -9.96 -17.27
CA ALA A 291 -0.95 -8.77 -16.44
C ALA A 291 0.29 -7.88 -16.65
N GLY A 292 0.08 -6.56 -16.69
CA GLY A 292 1.15 -5.57 -16.80
C GLY A 292 0.95 -4.52 -17.90
N PRO A 293 1.94 -3.64 -18.13
CA PRO A 293 3.21 -3.59 -17.40
C PRO A 293 2.99 -3.25 -15.92
N LEU A 294 3.78 -3.87 -15.04
CA LEU A 294 3.71 -3.74 -13.59
C LEU A 294 5.11 -3.93 -12.97
N TRP A 295 5.23 -3.65 -11.67
CA TRP A 295 6.47 -3.82 -10.92
C TRP A 295 6.76 -5.31 -10.61
N LEU A 296 7.90 -5.82 -11.08
CA LEU A 296 8.39 -7.16 -10.78
C LEU A 296 9.38 -7.20 -9.60
N GLY A 297 9.95 -6.05 -9.22
CA GLY A 297 10.88 -5.97 -8.10
C GLY A 297 10.26 -6.28 -6.72
N LYS A 298 11.10 -6.15 -5.69
CA LYS A 298 10.69 -6.33 -4.29
C LYS A 298 9.59 -5.32 -3.92
N ILE A 299 8.63 -5.78 -3.11
CA ILE A 299 7.51 -4.96 -2.60
C ILE A 299 7.61 -4.70 -1.09
N SER A 300 8.68 -5.19 -0.46
CA SER A 300 9.04 -4.90 0.93
C SER A 300 10.55 -5.00 1.11
N ASP A 301 11.07 -4.32 2.13
CA ASP A 301 12.46 -4.36 2.54
C ASP A 301 12.54 -4.99 3.94
N LYS A 302 13.33 -6.06 4.08
CA LYS A 302 13.40 -6.88 5.30
C LYS A 302 13.86 -6.05 6.51
N ASP A 303 14.84 -5.18 6.31
CA ASP A 303 15.40 -4.35 7.37
C ASP A 303 14.38 -3.29 7.78
N PHE A 304 13.74 -2.62 6.82
CA PHE A 304 12.67 -1.65 7.09
C PHE A 304 11.52 -2.29 7.89
N CYS A 305 11.10 -3.50 7.53
CA CYS A 305 10.08 -4.24 8.28
C CYS A 305 10.55 -4.58 9.71
N SER A 306 11.82 -4.93 9.89
CA SER A 306 12.42 -5.15 11.21
C SER A 306 12.43 -3.88 12.06
N PHE A 307 12.76 -2.73 11.48
CA PHE A 307 12.62 -1.42 12.17
C PHE A 307 11.17 -1.17 12.58
N MET A 308 10.20 -1.31 11.67
CA MET A 308 8.78 -1.12 11.98
C MET A 308 8.29 -2.04 13.10
N LYS A 309 8.73 -3.31 13.12
CA LYS A 309 8.36 -4.27 14.17
C LYS A 309 8.89 -3.84 15.54
N ARG A 310 10.15 -3.41 15.62
CA ARG A 310 10.73 -2.86 16.86
C ARG A 310 9.98 -1.63 17.35
N GLU A 311 9.59 -0.73 16.43
CA GLU A 311 8.76 0.42 16.80
C GLU A 311 7.37 0.02 17.30
N ALA A 312 6.79 -1.06 16.75
CA ALA A 312 5.49 -1.56 17.17
C ALA A 312 5.53 -2.20 18.56
N ASP A 313 6.59 -2.96 18.88
CA ASP A 313 6.77 -3.59 20.19
C ASP A 313 6.89 -2.54 21.33
N GLY A 314 7.48 -1.38 21.03
CA GLY A 314 7.61 -0.26 21.98
C GLY A 314 6.35 0.61 22.13
N ARG A 315 5.24 0.29 21.46
CA ARG A 315 4.02 1.13 21.42
C ARG A 315 2.79 0.34 21.83
N ARG A 316 1.93 0.98 22.62
CA ARG A 316 0.60 0.45 22.93
C ARG A 316 -0.37 0.76 21.79
N LEU A 317 -0.48 -0.17 20.85
CA LEU A 317 -1.41 -0.10 19.72
C LEU A 317 -2.66 -0.92 20.01
N LYS A 318 -3.84 -0.37 19.73
CA LYS A 318 -5.13 -1.08 19.90
C LYS A 318 -5.19 -2.38 19.11
N GLN A 319 -4.66 -2.36 17.88
CA GLN A 319 -4.56 -3.53 17.00
C GLN A 319 -3.14 -4.15 16.99
N GLY A 320 -2.37 -4.03 18.08
CA GLY A 320 -0.96 -4.41 18.13
C GLY A 320 -0.67 -5.84 17.67
N LYS A 321 -1.46 -6.84 18.09
CA LYS A 321 -1.30 -8.23 17.62
C LYS A 321 -1.46 -8.37 16.10
N ARG A 322 -2.43 -7.66 15.52
CA ARG A 322 -2.68 -7.65 14.06
C ARG A 322 -1.55 -6.97 13.32
N VAL A 323 -1.05 -5.84 13.83
CA VAL A 323 0.12 -5.12 13.29
C VAL A 323 1.35 -6.01 13.30
N LEU A 324 1.71 -6.61 14.43
CA LEU A 324 2.90 -7.46 14.56
C LEU A 324 2.83 -8.71 13.68
N ARG A 325 1.64 -9.32 13.55
CA ARG A 325 1.41 -10.44 12.64
C ARG A 325 1.62 -10.01 11.18
N LEU A 326 1.02 -8.90 10.77
CA LEU A 326 1.19 -8.37 9.41
C LEU A 326 2.66 -8.07 9.10
N LEU A 327 3.34 -7.34 9.99
CA LEU A 327 4.76 -7.01 9.80
C LEU A 327 5.64 -8.26 9.74
N SER A 328 5.34 -9.29 10.54
CA SER A 328 6.09 -10.54 10.52
C SER A 328 5.88 -11.33 9.22
N LEU A 329 4.65 -11.35 8.68
CA LEU A 329 4.36 -11.95 7.38
C LEU A 329 5.09 -11.20 6.26
N VAL A 330 4.94 -9.87 6.18
CA VAL A 330 5.59 -9.05 5.14
C VAL A 330 7.12 -9.12 5.23
N GLN A 331 7.69 -9.23 6.43
CA GLN A 331 9.13 -9.44 6.62
C GLN A 331 9.59 -10.80 6.08
N GLY A 332 8.81 -11.86 6.31
CA GLY A 332 9.09 -13.20 5.79
C GLY A 332 8.96 -13.28 4.27
N GLU A 333 8.11 -12.44 3.68
CA GLU A 333 7.89 -12.36 2.22
C GLU A 333 8.94 -11.53 1.47
N ALA A 334 9.82 -10.78 2.15
CA ALA A 334 10.68 -9.78 1.52
C ALA A 334 11.61 -10.31 0.42
N GLU A 335 11.99 -11.59 0.51
CA GLU A 335 12.84 -12.28 -0.46
C GLU A 335 12.06 -13.32 -1.30
N ALA A 336 10.74 -13.41 -1.09
CA ALA A 336 9.91 -14.42 -1.74
C ALA A 336 9.59 -14.05 -3.20
N SER A 337 9.21 -15.06 -3.98
CA SER A 337 8.88 -14.92 -5.39
C SER A 337 7.67 -14.01 -5.65
N VAL A 338 7.60 -13.51 -6.88
CA VAL A 338 6.45 -12.76 -7.40
C VAL A 338 5.25 -13.69 -7.46
N THR A 339 4.08 -13.22 -7.00
CA THR A 339 2.81 -13.95 -6.87
C THR A 339 2.80 -15.05 -5.78
N TYR A 340 1.65 -15.68 -5.58
CA TYR A 340 1.47 -16.79 -4.64
C TYR A 340 0.38 -17.75 -5.16
N TYR A 341 0.41 -19.00 -4.70
CA TYR A 341 -0.68 -19.96 -4.89
C TYR A 341 -1.67 -19.84 -3.73
N VAL A 342 -2.96 -20.03 -3.98
CA VAL A 342 -3.96 -20.24 -2.92
C VAL A 342 -4.32 -21.71 -2.90
N VAL A 343 -4.02 -22.38 -1.78
CA VAL A 343 -4.18 -23.84 -1.65
C VAL A 343 -5.61 -24.26 -1.94
N ASP A 344 -6.59 -23.56 -1.38
CA ASP A 344 -8.01 -23.86 -1.53
C ASP A 344 -8.44 -23.81 -3.00
N ARG A 345 -7.93 -22.84 -3.78
CA ARG A 345 -8.23 -22.73 -5.21
C ARG A 345 -7.70 -23.89 -6.04
N ILE A 346 -6.56 -24.43 -5.64
CA ILE A 346 -6.00 -25.62 -6.29
C ILE A 346 -6.84 -26.84 -5.93
N CYS A 347 -7.18 -27.00 -4.64
CA CYS A 347 -7.98 -28.12 -4.16
C CYS A 347 -9.37 -28.14 -4.81
N ASP A 348 -10.05 -26.99 -4.89
CA ASP A 348 -11.34 -26.83 -5.57
C ASP A 348 -11.27 -27.32 -7.02
N LYS A 349 -10.20 -26.97 -7.74
CA LYS A 349 -10.02 -27.34 -9.14
C LYS A 349 -9.71 -28.83 -9.32
N LEU A 350 -9.02 -29.44 -8.37
CA LEU A 350 -8.64 -30.84 -8.40
C LEU A 350 -9.67 -31.74 -7.70
N ASN A 351 -10.73 -31.16 -7.14
CA ASN A 351 -11.72 -31.85 -6.31
C ASN A 351 -11.11 -32.62 -5.13
N LEU A 352 -10.20 -31.96 -4.40
CA LEU A 352 -9.46 -32.53 -3.26
C LEU A 352 -9.87 -31.87 -1.94
N PRO A 353 -9.75 -32.58 -0.78
CA PRO A 353 -9.85 -31.94 0.52
C PRO A 353 -8.70 -30.95 0.72
N VAL A 354 -8.90 -29.96 1.59
CA VAL A 354 -7.95 -28.87 1.80
C VAL A 354 -6.97 -29.21 2.94
N PRO A 355 -5.68 -29.48 2.67
CA PRO A 355 -4.71 -29.81 3.72
C PRO A 355 -4.31 -28.58 4.56
N PRO A 356 -3.72 -28.77 5.76
CA PRO A 356 -3.17 -27.67 6.54
C PRO A 356 -2.08 -26.90 5.79
N LEU A 357 -2.15 -25.56 5.78
CA LEU A 357 -1.19 -24.72 5.02
C LEU A 357 0.26 -24.94 5.47
N VAL A 358 0.48 -25.21 6.75
CA VAL A 358 1.82 -25.47 7.32
C VAL A 358 2.44 -26.72 6.70
N GLU A 359 1.65 -27.76 6.45
CA GLU A 359 2.11 -28.99 5.82
C GLU A 359 2.41 -28.78 4.34
N VAL A 360 1.59 -28.01 3.62
CA VAL A 360 1.86 -27.65 2.22
C VAL A 360 3.17 -26.87 2.11
N VAL A 361 3.39 -25.86 2.97
CA VAL A 361 4.65 -25.10 3.02
C VAL A 361 5.84 -26.02 3.32
N SER A 362 5.70 -26.93 4.27
CA SER A 362 6.74 -27.91 4.62
C SER A 362 7.02 -28.87 3.46
N GLY A 363 5.98 -29.36 2.78
CA GLY A 363 6.08 -30.25 1.63
C GLY A 363 6.81 -29.60 0.44
N ILE A 364 6.50 -28.33 0.14
CA ILE A 364 7.19 -27.57 -0.91
C ILE A 364 8.67 -27.37 -0.56
N ARG A 365 8.98 -27.08 0.73
CA ARG A 365 10.38 -26.99 1.20
C ARG A 365 11.13 -28.30 1.09
N LYS A 366 10.49 -29.43 1.44
CA LYS A 366 11.05 -30.78 1.27
C LYS A 366 11.29 -31.13 -0.20
N ALA A 367 10.50 -30.56 -1.12
CA ALA A 367 10.70 -30.68 -2.56
C ALA A 367 11.83 -29.78 -3.11
N GLY A 368 12.55 -29.04 -2.25
CA GLY A 368 13.72 -28.25 -2.62
C GLY A 368 13.45 -26.79 -2.98
N PHE A 369 12.23 -26.30 -2.81
CA PHE A 369 11.83 -24.94 -3.16
C PHE A 369 11.63 -24.06 -1.92
N GLN A 370 11.85 -22.75 -2.04
CA GLN A 370 11.46 -21.81 -1.00
C GLN A 370 9.94 -21.75 -0.90
N ALA A 371 9.43 -21.70 0.32
CA ALA A 371 8.01 -21.51 0.54
C ALA A 371 7.77 -20.67 1.79
N THR A 372 6.89 -19.67 1.68
CA THR A 372 6.45 -18.84 2.81
C THR A 372 4.97 -18.56 2.72
N GLN A 373 4.33 -18.32 3.87
CA GLN A 373 2.99 -17.77 3.90
C GLN A 373 2.99 -16.32 3.38
N THR A 374 1.81 -15.80 3.05
CA THR A 374 1.64 -14.44 2.56
C THR A 374 0.55 -13.69 3.31
N HIS A 375 0.74 -12.40 3.52
CA HIS A 375 -0.24 -11.51 4.15
C HIS A 375 -1.44 -11.24 3.24
N PHE A 376 -1.30 -11.43 1.92
CA PHE A 376 -2.39 -11.23 0.96
C PHE A 376 -3.51 -12.28 1.11
N ASN A 377 -3.18 -13.49 1.56
CA ASN A 377 -4.17 -14.55 1.70
C ASN A 377 -3.78 -15.55 2.79
N SER A 378 -4.69 -15.82 3.73
CA SER A 378 -4.48 -16.74 4.86
C SER A 378 -4.23 -18.19 4.45
N ARG A 379 -4.56 -18.55 3.21
CA ARG A 379 -4.37 -19.86 2.57
C ARG A 379 -3.37 -19.77 1.42
N GLY A 380 -2.62 -18.67 1.36
CA GLY A 380 -1.64 -18.39 0.32
C GLY A 380 -0.25 -18.90 0.67
N VAL A 381 0.46 -19.41 -0.34
CA VAL A 381 1.88 -19.78 -0.26
C VAL A 381 2.65 -19.14 -1.42
N ARG A 382 3.69 -18.36 -1.08
CA ARG A 382 4.70 -17.87 -2.03
C ARG A 382 5.74 -18.95 -2.23
N THR A 383 6.10 -19.22 -3.48
CA THR A 383 7.16 -20.16 -3.85
C THR A 383 7.53 -19.94 -5.31
N GLU A 384 8.77 -20.22 -5.66
CA GLU A 384 9.29 -20.34 -7.02
C GLU A 384 9.05 -21.73 -7.63
N ALA A 385 8.48 -22.68 -6.87
CA ALA A 385 8.07 -23.97 -7.40
C ALA A 385 7.07 -23.81 -8.56
N PRO A 386 7.24 -24.54 -9.67
CA PRO A 386 6.27 -24.52 -10.75
C PRO A 386 4.92 -25.11 -10.32
N ALA A 387 3.86 -24.84 -11.09
CA ALA A 387 2.50 -25.15 -10.65
C ALA A 387 2.26 -26.67 -10.53
N ASN A 388 2.89 -27.48 -11.39
CA ASN A 388 2.85 -28.94 -11.28
C ASN A 388 3.41 -29.45 -9.93
N VAL A 389 4.56 -28.95 -9.48
CA VAL A 389 5.17 -29.35 -8.21
C VAL A 389 4.25 -29.01 -7.04
N VAL A 390 3.65 -27.81 -7.03
CA VAL A 390 2.71 -27.42 -5.97
C VAL A 390 1.48 -28.31 -5.95
N LYS A 391 0.92 -28.66 -7.13
CA LYS A 391 -0.20 -29.60 -7.22
C LYS A 391 0.19 -30.99 -6.71
N GLU A 392 1.35 -31.51 -7.08
CA GLU A 392 1.84 -32.81 -6.63
C GLU A 392 2.02 -32.88 -5.11
N VAL A 393 2.56 -31.83 -4.48
CA VAL A 393 2.67 -31.75 -3.02
C VAL A 393 1.30 -31.77 -2.37
N ILE A 394 0.32 -31.03 -2.91
CA ILE A 394 -1.05 -31.03 -2.38
C ILE A 394 -1.68 -32.42 -2.52
N ILE A 395 -1.59 -33.05 -3.69
CA ILE A 395 -2.15 -34.40 -3.93
C ILE A 395 -1.60 -35.38 -2.90
N LYS A 396 -0.27 -35.43 -2.71
CA LYS A 396 0.40 -36.33 -1.75
C LYS A 396 -0.01 -36.12 -0.29
N LEU A 397 -0.51 -34.95 0.08
CA LEU A 397 -1.00 -34.66 1.44
C LEU A 397 -2.49 -35.02 1.62
N THR A 398 -3.19 -35.28 0.51
CA THR A 398 -4.64 -35.54 0.48
C THR A 398 -5.00 -36.99 0.13
N THR A 399 -4.02 -37.75 -0.35
CA THR A 399 -4.04 -39.21 -0.50
C THR A 399 -3.43 -39.85 0.73
#